data_AF-A0A661JGM3-F1
#
_entry.id   AF-A0A661JGM3-F1
#
_cell.length_a   1.000
_cell.length_b   1.000
_cell.length_c   1.000
_cell.angle_alpha   90.00
_cell.angle_beta   90.00
_cell.angle_gamma   90.00
#
_symmetry.space_group_name_H-M   'P 1'
#
loop_
_entity.id
_entity.type
_entity.pdbx_description
1 polymer ?
#
loop_
_entity_poly.entity_id
_entity_poly.type
_entity_poly.pdbx_seq_one_letter_code
_entity_poly.pdbx_strand_id
1 'polypeptide(L)'
;NLERAYIVREGFRRKDDTVPRRMLEEPIPDRYIPPIGEDLGSMLDDYYELRGWDVTSGIPREEKLRELGLDFVIEDLKDLKRGN
;
A
#
# COMPACT_ATOMS: atom_id res chain seq x y z
N ASN A 1 6.40 -7.65 4.48
CA ASN A 1 5.63 -7.01 5.57
C ASN A 1 6.54 -6.21 6.50
N LEU A 2 7.69 -6.75 6.90
CA LEU A 2 8.70 -5.98 7.63
C LEU A 2 9.17 -4.71 6.88
N GLU A 3 9.52 -4.82 5.60
CA GLU A 3 9.88 -3.65 4.78
C GLU A 3 8.77 -2.62 4.71
N ARG A 4 7.52 -3.07 4.50
CA ARG A 4 6.35 -2.18 4.50
C ARG A 4 6.22 -1.45 5.84
N ALA A 5 6.41 -2.15 6.95
CA ALA A 5 6.34 -1.54 8.27
C ALA A 5 7.40 -0.45 8.47
N TYR A 6 8.63 -0.68 8.01
CA TYR A 6 9.66 0.36 7.97
C TYR A 6 9.21 1.55 7.12
N ILE A 7 8.77 1.32 5.88
CA ILE A 7 8.35 2.36 4.93
C ILE A 7 7.22 3.23 5.52
N VAL A 8 6.19 2.62 6.11
CA VAL A 8 5.08 3.39 6.70
C VAL A 8 5.48 4.09 8.00
N ARG A 9 6.44 3.56 8.77
CA ARG A 9 7.01 4.27 9.92
C ARG A 9 7.70 5.56 9.50
N GLU A 10 8.37 5.56 8.36
CA GLU A 10 8.99 6.76 7.76
C GLU A 10 7.98 7.72 7.09
N GLY A 11 6.68 7.45 7.20
CA GLY A 11 5.62 8.39 6.79
C GLY A 11 4.94 8.10 5.45
N PHE A 12 5.39 7.09 4.70
CA PHE A 12 4.74 6.70 3.45
C PHE A 12 3.36 6.09 3.70
N ARG A 13 2.41 6.41 2.84
CA ARG A 13 1.01 5.95 2.90
C ARG A 13 0.52 5.56 1.52
N ARG A 14 -0.72 5.09 1.47
CA ARG A 14 -1.43 4.75 0.22
C ARG A 14 -1.27 5.78 -0.91
N LYS A 15 -1.31 7.08 -0.60
CA LYS A 15 -1.16 8.16 -1.60
C LYS A 15 0.20 8.16 -2.32
N ASP A 16 1.22 7.57 -1.69
CA ASP A 16 2.59 7.51 -2.19
C ASP A 16 2.83 6.21 -2.99
N ASP A 17 1.93 5.23 -2.89
CA ASP A 17 1.94 3.98 -3.65
C ASP A 17 1.39 4.23 -5.07
N THR A 18 2.21 4.87 -5.90
CA THR A 18 1.83 5.27 -7.25
C THR A 18 2.90 4.89 -8.28
N VAL A 19 2.58 5.08 -9.55
CA VAL A 19 3.48 4.85 -10.69
C VAL A 19 3.79 6.18 -11.39
N PRO A 20 4.79 6.24 -12.28
CA PRO A 20 5.07 7.45 -13.06
C PRO A 20 3.82 7.97 -13.78
N ARG A 21 3.66 9.29 -13.80
CA ARG A 21 2.50 10.00 -14.37
C ARG A 21 2.08 9.51 -15.76
N ARG A 22 3.06 9.22 -16.62
CA ARG A 22 2.82 8.67 -17.96
C ARG A 22 1.95 7.40 -17.95
N MET A 23 2.13 6.51 -16.97
CA MET A 23 1.33 5.28 -16.87
C MET A 23 -0.11 5.54 -16.39
N LEU A 24 -0.32 6.65 -15.67
CA LEU A 24 -1.64 7.05 -15.15
C LEU A 24 -2.48 7.80 -16.19
N GLU A 25 -1.83 8.47 -17.15
CA GLU A 25 -2.51 9.45 -18.03
C GLU A 25 -2.33 9.15 -19.52
N GLU A 26 -1.24 8.49 -19.94
CA GLU A 26 -0.92 8.32 -21.36
C GLU A 26 -1.12 6.85 -21.81
N PRO A 27 -1.83 6.62 -22.92
CA PRO A 27 -1.93 5.29 -23.51
C PRO A 27 -0.59 4.87 -24.13
N ILE A 28 -0.36 3.56 -24.24
CA ILE A 28 0.79 3.03 -25.01
C ILE A 28 0.43 3.06 -26.50
N PRO A 29 1.06 3.94 -27.32
CA PRO A 29 0.58 4.25 -28.67
C PRO A 29 0.48 3.03 -29.59
N ASP A 30 1.48 2.15 -29.54
CA ASP A 30 1.59 1.03 -30.49
C ASP A 30 0.72 -0.17 -30.12
N ARG A 31 0.14 -0.20 -28.91
CA ARG A 31 -0.55 -1.38 -28.37
C ARG A 31 -1.99 -1.14 -27.95
N TYR A 32 -2.51 0.08 -28.09
CA TYR A 32 -3.86 0.46 -27.63
C TYR A 32 -4.12 0.09 -26.16
N ILE A 33 -3.07 0.08 -25.34
CA ILE A 33 -3.23 -0.17 -23.90
C ILE A 33 -3.60 1.16 -23.25
N PRO A 34 -4.78 1.27 -22.63
CA PRO A 34 -5.18 2.49 -21.93
C PRO A 34 -4.30 2.73 -20.71
N PRO A 35 -4.20 3.98 -20.22
CA PRO A 35 -3.55 4.24 -18.95
C PRO A 35 -4.28 3.54 -17.80
N ILE A 36 -3.56 3.24 -16.72
CA ILE A 36 -4.11 2.51 -15.56
C ILE A 36 -4.73 3.43 -14.51
N GLY A 37 -4.79 4.74 -14.76
CA GLY A 37 -5.11 5.74 -13.73
C GLY A 37 -6.46 5.50 -13.03
N GLU A 38 -7.49 5.13 -13.79
CA GLU A 38 -8.83 4.85 -13.26
C GLU A 38 -8.88 3.53 -12.46
N ASP A 39 -8.03 2.56 -12.81
CA ASP A 39 -8.00 1.23 -12.21
C ASP A 39 -7.02 1.11 -11.04
N LEU A 40 -6.02 1.99 -10.93
CA LEU A 40 -4.96 1.86 -9.93
C LEU A 40 -5.50 1.81 -8.50
N GLY A 41 -6.58 2.56 -8.22
CA GLY A 41 -7.22 2.57 -6.90
C GLY A 41 -7.77 1.19 -6.49
N SER A 42 -8.55 0.55 -7.35
CA SER A 42 -9.11 -0.78 -7.08
C SER A 42 -8.03 -1.85 -7.05
N MET A 43 -7.02 -1.75 -7.93
CA MET A 43 -5.87 -2.65 -7.92
C MET A 43 -5.08 -2.58 -6.59
N LEU A 44 -4.94 -1.39 -6.01
CA LEU A 44 -4.31 -1.22 -4.70
C LEU A 44 -5.19 -1.78 -3.56
N ASP A 45 -6.51 -1.65 -3.65
CA ASP A 45 -7.45 -2.23 -2.67
C ASP A 45 -7.28 -3.75 -2.63
N ASP A 46 -7.42 -4.40 -3.79
CA ASP A 46 -7.26 -5.85 -3.94
C ASP A 46 -5.89 -6.31 -3.41
N TYR A 47 -4.83 -5.57 -3.77
CA TYR A 47 -3.48 -5.87 -3.30
C TYR A 47 -3.36 -5.78 -1.77
N TYR A 48 -3.92 -4.74 -1.14
CA TYR A 48 -3.85 -4.59 0.31
C TYR A 48 -4.66 -5.65 1.05
N GLU A 49 -5.84 -6.00 0.55
CA GLU A 49 -6.65 -7.09 1.11
C GLU A 49 -5.88 -8.42 1.07
N LEU A 50 -5.33 -8.78 -0.10
CA LEU A 50 -4.54 -10.00 -0.28
C LEU A 50 -3.30 -10.02 0.63
N ARG A 51 -2.70 -8.86 0.89
CA ARG A 51 -1.52 -8.74 1.77
C ARG A 51 -1.86 -8.68 3.26
N GLY A 52 -3.14 -8.58 3.63
CA GLY A 52 -3.58 -8.39 5.01
C GLY A 52 -3.23 -7.01 5.56
N TRP A 53 -3.30 -5.99 4.71
CA TRP A 53 -3.05 -4.60 5.07
C TRP A 53 -4.38 -3.84 5.22
N ASP A 54 -4.33 -2.71 5.91
CA ASP A 54 -5.45 -1.78 5.95
C ASP A 54 -5.57 -1.04 4.61
N VAL A 55 -6.76 -1.10 4.00
CA VAL A 55 -6.99 -0.62 2.64
C VAL A 55 -6.82 0.90 2.55
N THR A 56 -7.20 1.63 3.60
CA THR A 56 -7.16 3.09 3.64
C THR A 56 -5.75 3.62 3.88
N SER A 57 -5.05 3.08 4.89
CA SER A 57 -3.74 3.58 5.31
C SER A 57 -2.56 2.90 4.62
N GLY A 58 -2.75 1.68 4.10
CA GLY A 58 -1.69 0.82 3.57
C GLY A 58 -0.77 0.23 4.66
N ILE A 59 -1.17 0.27 5.93
CA ILE A 59 -0.41 -0.26 7.06
C ILE A 59 -0.75 -1.75 7.25
N PRO A 60 0.24 -2.66 7.43
CA PRO A 60 -0.03 -4.06 7.73
C PRO A 60 -0.89 -4.22 9.01
N ARG A 61 -1.92 -5.07 8.95
CA ARG A 61 -2.75 -5.36 10.13
C ARG A 61 -1.97 -6.17 11.15
N GLU A 62 -2.29 -5.99 12.43
CA GLU A 62 -1.62 -6.71 13.52
C GLU A 62 -1.76 -8.21 13.39
N GLU A 63 -2.95 -8.69 12.99
CA GLU A 63 -3.18 -10.10 12.72
C GLU A 63 -2.14 -10.68 11.76
N LYS A 64 -1.91 -10.01 10.63
CA LYS A 64 -0.92 -10.42 9.64
C LYS A 64 0.52 -10.33 10.16
N LEU A 65 0.83 -9.36 11.02
CA LEU A 65 2.16 -9.25 11.63
C LEU A 65 2.42 -10.38 12.63
N ARG A 66 1.45 -10.73 13.48
CA ARG A 66 1.53 -11.87 14.41
C ARG A 66 1.65 -13.20 13.67
N GLU A 67 0.86 -13.39 12.60
CA GLU A 67 0.93 -14.59 11.74
C GLU A 67 2.35 -14.84 11.20
N LEU A 68 3.09 -13.77 10.93
CA LEU A 68 4.45 -13.82 10.39
C LEU A 68 5.56 -13.78 11.46
N GLY A 69 5.21 -13.77 12.75
CA GLY A 69 6.17 -13.66 13.86
C GLY A 69 6.86 -12.30 13.95
N LEU A 70 6.18 -11.23 13.52
CA LEU A 70 6.68 -9.85 13.53
C LEU A 70 6.10 -9.03 14.69
N ASP A 71 5.85 -9.65 15.83
CA ASP A 71 5.22 -9.01 17.01
C ASP A 71 5.97 -7.75 17.48
N PHE A 72 7.30 -7.75 17.38
CA PHE A 72 8.15 -6.62 17.76
C PHE A 72 7.88 -5.36 16.93
N VAL A 73 7.33 -5.50 15.71
CA VAL A 73 6.98 -4.38 14.81
C VAL A 73 5.66 -3.72 15.21
N ILE A 74 4.79 -4.43 15.95
CA ILE A 74 3.45 -3.93 16.26
C ILE A 74 3.53 -2.65 17.10
N GLU A 75 4.45 -2.59 18.07
CA GLU A 75 4.63 -1.41 18.90
C GLU A 75 5.05 -0.18 18.07
N ASP A 76 5.99 -0.34 17.13
CA ASP A 76 6.45 0.73 16.24
C ASP A 76 5.31 1.34 15.40
N LEU A 77 4.25 0.55 15.12
CA LEU A 77 3.13 0.96 14.28
C LEU A 77 1.90 1.45 15.08
N LYS A 78 1.86 1.27 16.40
CA LYS A 78 0.69 1.63 17.22
C LYS A 78 0.38 3.13 17.19
N ASP A 79 1.40 3.97 17.26
CA ASP A 79 1.21 5.42 17.33
C ASP A 79 0.79 6.02 15.99
N LEU A 80 1.13 5.36 14.88
CA LEU A 80 0.71 5.76 13.54
C LEU A 80 -0.79 5.58 13.31
N LYS A 81 -1.42 4.65 14.02
CA LYS A 81 -2.87 4.38 13.92
C LYS A 81 -3.73 5.35 14.72
N ARG A 82 -3.14 6.09 15.67
CA ARG A 82 -3.84 7.04 16.55
C ARG A 82 -3.92 8.46 15.97
N GLY A 83 -3.14 8.74 14.93
CA GLY A 83 -3.00 10.07 14.31
C GLY A 83 -3.86 10.31 13.07
N ASN A 84 -4.89 9.48 12.83
CA ASN A 84 -5.90 9.69 11.79
C ASN A 84 -7.26 10.03 12.43
#